data_AF-A0A950SXC4-F1
#
_entry.id   AF-A0A950SXC4-F1
#
_cell.length_a   1.000
_cell.length_b   1.000
_cell.length_c   1.000
_cell.angle_alpha   90.00
_cell.angle_beta   90.00
_cell.angle_gamma   90.00
#
_symmetry.space_group_name_H-M   'P 1'
#
loop_
_entity.id
_entity.type
_entity.pdbx_description
1 polymer ?
#
loop_
_entity_poly.entity_id
_entity_poly.type
_entity_poly.pdbx_seq_one_letter_code
_entity_poly.pdbx_strand_id
1 'polypeptide(L)'
;MVFAGLSFRLAAGGALLLTGTNGSGKTSLLRILATLITPAGGHLLWGAAPVEADPAAYRAQLDFVGHQEGVKPSLTPRETLMFWAALRGIEPRRSPRLVEEALTAFVLDPVADWPCRWLSAGQRRRTALARLLAA
;
A
#
# COMPACT_ATOMS: atom_id res chain seq x y z
N MET A 1 7.50 12.87 22.34
CA MET A 1 7.29 14.01 21.42
C MET A 1 7.26 13.45 20.01
N VAL A 2 6.16 13.62 19.26
CA VAL A 2 5.91 12.80 18.05
C VAL A 2 6.47 13.40 16.77
N PHE A 3 6.58 14.72 16.61
CA PHE A 3 7.52 15.38 15.69
C PHE A 3 7.75 16.84 16.12
N ALA A 4 8.92 17.40 15.81
CA ALA A 4 9.15 18.83 15.61
C ALA A 4 10.42 19.03 14.73
N GLY A 5 10.28 19.71 13.58
CA GLY A 5 11.37 20.04 12.66
C GLY A 5 11.78 18.99 11.61
N LEU A 6 10.94 18.00 11.29
CA LEU A 6 11.36 16.90 10.41
C LEU A 6 11.34 17.28 8.92
N SER A 7 12.52 17.26 8.30
CA SER A 7 12.74 17.52 6.87
C SER A 7 13.74 16.51 6.28
N PHE A 8 13.36 15.86 5.18
CA PHE A 8 14.21 15.04 4.34
C PHE A 8 13.67 15.05 2.92
N ARG A 9 14.49 14.65 1.94
CA ARG A 9 14.07 14.46 0.55
C ARG A 9 14.43 13.06 0.10
N LEU A 10 13.49 12.37 -0.51
CA LEU A 10 13.73 11.10 -1.19
C LEU A 10 13.62 11.32 -2.69
N ALA A 11 14.70 11.03 -3.43
CA ALA A 11 14.69 11.06 -4.89
C ALA A 11 14.06 9.77 -5.45
N ALA A 12 13.60 9.82 -6.70
CA ALA A 12 13.12 8.63 -7.40
C ALA A 12 14.20 7.53 -7.42
N GLY A 13 13.79 6.28 -7.20
CA GLY A 13 14.71 5.14 -7.04
C GLY A 13 15.39 5.04 -5.66
N GLY A 14 15.18 6.01 -4.78
CA GLY A 14 15.70 5.97 -3.41
C GLY A 14 14.88 5.06 -2.49
N ALA A 15 15.54 4.56 -1.45
CA ALA A 15 14.91 3.86 -0.33
C ALA A 15 15.21 4.59 0.99
N LEU A 16 14.20 4.69 1.85
CA LEU A 16 14.34 5.29 3.18
C LEU A 16 13.99 4.25 4.25
N LEU A 17 14.95 3.94 5.12
CA LEU A 17 14.73 3.09 6.29
C LEU A 17 14.45 3.96 7.52
N LEU A 18 13.26 3.80 8.09
CA LEU A 18 12.84 4.53 9.28
C LEU A 18 13.05 3.67 10.55
N THR A 19 14.01 4.06 11.39
CA THR A 19 14.36 3.33 12.63
C THR A 19 14.01 4.13 13.88
N GLY A 20 13.97 3.46 15.03
CA GLY A 20 13.64 4.06 16.33
C GLY A 20 12.80 3.16 17.22
N THR A 21 12.68 3.50 18.49
CA THR A 21 11.91 2.73 19.49
C THR A 21 10.40 2.76 19.22
N ASN A 22 9.64 1.83 19.81
CA ASN A 22 8.18 1.90 19.77
C ASN A 22 7.70 3.22 20.40
N GLY A 23 6.72 3.88 19.76
CA GLY A 23 6.23 5.20 20.20
C GLY A 23 7.02 6.41 19.66
N SER A 24 8.12 6.21 18.91
CA SER A 24 8.91 7.31 18.35
C SER A 24 8.25 8.09 17.20
N GLY A 25 7.02 7.74 16.79
CA GLY A 25 6.29 8.41 15.71
C GLY A 25 6.38 7.77 14.33
N LYS A 26 7.10 6.65 14.15
CA LYS A 26 7.32 6.03 12.82
C LYS A 26 6.02 5.75 12.05
N THR A 27 5.08 5.07 12.71
CA THR A 27 3.77 4.76 12.12
C THR A 27 2.99 6.03 11.83
N SER A 28 3.13 7.07 12.66
CA SER A 28 2.51 8.37 12.42
C SER A 28 3.10 9.04 11.19
N LEU A 29 4.43 9.04 11.01
CA LEU A 29 5.08 9.58 9.81
C LEU A 29 4.62 8.84 8.55
N LEU A 30 4.65 7.51 8.55
CA LEU A 30 4.21 6.72 7.40
C LEU A 30 2.74 6.99 7.03
N ARG A 31 1.88 7.20 8.04
CA ARG A 31 0.47 7.57 7.82
C ARG A 31 0.30 9.01 7.31
N ILE A 32 1.12 9.95 7.76
CA ILE A 32 1.16 11.32 7.22
C ILE A 32 1.61 11.29 5.75
N LEU A 33 2.68 10.56 5.44
CA LEU A 33 3.16 10.37 4.06
C LEU A 33 2.08 9.70 3.19
N ALA A 34 1.29 8.78 3.74
CA ALA A 34 0.17 8.17 3.01
C ALA A 34 -1.10 9.06 2.97
N THR A 35 -1.06 10.29 3.49
CA THR A 35 -2.22 11.21 3.66
C THR A 35 -3.38 10.64 4.50
N LEU A 36 -3.11 9.66 5.35
CA LEU A 36 -4.09 9.06 6.26
C LEU A 36 -4.25 9.87 7.56
N ILE A 37 -3.29 10.74 7.86
CA ILE A 37 -3.31 11.67 9.00
C ILE A 37 -2.81 13.02 8.50
N THR A 38 -3.55 14.08 8.78
CA THR A 38 -3.11 15.46 8.50
C THR A 38 -1.99 15.86 9.45
N PRO A 39 -0.85 16.39 8.97
CA PRO A 39 0.20 16.89 9.86
C PRO A 39 -0.31 18.10 10.65
N ALA A 40 0.17 18.27 11.88
CA ALA A 40 -0.16 19.45 12.69
C ALA A 40 0.50 20.75 12.16
N GLY A 41 1.56 20.61 11.35
CA GLY A 41 2.26 21.71 10.70
C GLY A 41 3.39 21.19 9.81
N GLY A 42 3.89 22.05 8.92
CA GLY A 42 4.88 21.70 7.89
C GLY A 42 4.24 21.40 6.54
N HIS A 43 5.05 20.91 5.59
CA HIS A 43 4.59 20.64 4.23
C HIS A 43 5.05 19.27 3.75
N LEU A 44 4.16 18.57 3.04
CA LEU A 44 4.47 17.38 2.27
C LEU A 44 4.41 17.72 0.78
N LEU A 45 5.54 17.58 0.09
CA LEU A 45 5.66 17.86 -1.33
C LEU A 45 5.86 16.57 -2.12
N TRP A 46 5.16 16.44 -3.24
CA TRP A 46 5.42 15.42 -4.26
C TRP A 46 5.98 16.12 -5.51
N GLY A 47 7.25 15.90 -5.80
CA GLY A 47 7.99 16.75 -6.72
C GLY A 47 8.12 18.17 -6.15
N ALA A 48 7.54 19.15 -6.85
CA ALA A 48 7.49 20.55 -6.40
C ALA A 48 6.08 20.97 -5.91
N ALA A 49 5.09 20.08 -5.97
CA ALA A 49 3.71 20.39 -5.66
C ALA A 49 3.33 19.97 -4.23
N PRO A 50 2.62 20.82 -3.47
CA PRO A 50 2.02 20.41 -2.20
C PRO A 50 1.00 19.29 -2.42
N VAL A 51 1.11 18.21 -1.65
CA VAL A 51 0.17 17.07 -1.72
C VAL A 51 -1.26 17.49 -1.37
N GLU A 52 -1.42 18.49 -0.51
CA GLU A 52 -2.72 19.03 -0.08
C GLU A 52 -3.50 19.71 -1.22
N ALA A 53 -2.82 20.16 -2.28
CA ALA A 53 -3.48 20.79 -3.43
C ALA A 53 -4.30 19.79 -4.24
N ASP A 54 -3.82 18.54 -4.36
CA ASP A 54 -4.57 17.43 -4.95
C ASP A 54 -4.23 16.09 -4.27
N PRO A 55 -4.85 15.82 -3.11
CA PRO A 55 -4.59 14.59 -2.37
C PRO A 55 -5.02 13.33 -3.12
N ALA A 56 -5.99 13.44 -4.04
CA ALA A 56 -6.50 12.31 -4.80
C ALA A 56 -5.49 11.87 -5.86
N ALA A 57 -4.94 12.82 -6.64
CA ALA A 57 -3.89 12.54 -7.62
C ALA A 57 -2.62 11.99 -6.96
N TYR A 58 -2.28 12.45 -5.75
CA TYR A 58 -1.17 11.90 -4.98
C TYR A 58 -1.43 10.45 -4.55
N ARG A 59 -2.60 10.17 -3.94
CA ARG A 59 -2.96 8.81 -3.51
C ARG A 59 -3.06 7.81 -4.67
N ALA A 60 -3.45 8.26 -5.86
CA ALA A 60 -3.48 7.42 -7.06
C ALA A 60 -2.08 6.89 -7.46
N GLN A 61 -1.01 7.55 -7.02
CA GLN A 61 0.38 7.18 -7.29
C GLN A 61 1.08 6.54 -6.07
N LEU A 62 0.35 6.30 -4.99
CA LEU A 62 0.91 5.85 -3.72
C LEU A 62 0.33 4.51 -3.28
N ASP A 63 1.23 3.66 -2.82
CA ASP A 63 0.92 2.39 -2.18
C ASP A 63 1.26 2.40 -0.69
N PHE A 64 0.25 2.16 0.15
CA PHE A 64 0.44 2.07 1.60
C PHE A 64 0.18 0.65 2.11
N VAL A 65 1.25 -0.06 2.47
CA VAL A 65 1.17 -1.38 3.13
C VAL A 65 1.39 -1.21 4.63
N GLY A 66 0.28 -1.26 5.39
CA GLY A 66 0.30 -1.16 6.84
C GLY A 66 0.70 -2.45 7.56
N HIS A 67 0.60 -2.38 8.89
CA HIS A 67 0.72 -3.56 9.75
C HIS A 67 -0.42 -4.55 9.52
N GLN A 68 -1.66 -4.04 9.42
CA GLN A 68 -2.79 -4.85 8.98
C GLN A 68 -2.71 -5.11 7.47
N GLU A 69 -3.10 -6.32 7.07
CA GLU A 69 -2.97 -6.83 5.70
C GLU A 69 -3.94 -6.14 4.72
N GLY A 70 -5.06 -5.60 5.20
CA GLY A 70 -6.08 -5.01 4.32
C GLY A 70 -6.76 -6.05 3.42
N VAL A 71 -6.75 -7.32 3.83
CA VAL A 71 -7.35 -8.46 3.14
C VAL A 71 -8.64 -8.84 3.85
N LYS A 72 -9.76 -8.92 3.12
CA LYS A 72 -11.04 -9.32 3.69
C LYS A 72 -11.05 -10.85 3.91
N PRO A 73 -11.32 -11.36 5.12
CA PRO A 73 -11.25 -12.80 5.40
C PRO A 73 -12.21 -13.67 4.56
N SER A 74 -13.31 -13.09 4.08
CA SER A 74 -14.30 -13.77 3.26
C SER A 74 -13.93 -13.86 1.77
N LEU A 75 -13.01 -13.02 1.30
CA LEU A 75 -12.59 -13.02 -0.11
C LEU A 75 -11.45 -14.01 -0.35
N THR A 76 -11.28 -14.45 -1.59
CA THR A 76 -10.10 -15.16 -2.05
C THR A 76 -8.96 -14.19 -2.40
N PRO A 77 -7.70 -14.66 -2.51
CA PRO A 77 -6.62 -13.84 -3.08
C PRO A 77 -6.97 -13.26 -4.45
N ARG A 78 -7.54 -14.06 -5.35
CA ARG A 78 -7.95 -13.62 -6.69
C ARG A 78 -8.98 -12.49 -6.63
N GLU A 79 -10.04 -12.66 -5.84
CA GLU A 79 -11.07 -11.63 -5.63
C GLU A 79 -10.49 -10.36 -5.01
N THR A 80 -9.57 -10.53 -4.05
CA THR A 80 -8.88 -9.40 -3.41
C THR A 80 -8.08 -8.59 -4.42
N LEU A 81 -7.30 -9.25 -5.29
CA LEU A 81 -6.50 -8.57 -6.30
C LEU A 81 -7.37 -7.92 -7.39
N MET A 82 -8.42 -8.61 -7.85
CA MET A 82 -9.40 -8.04 -8.78
C MET A 82 -10.08 -6.79 -8.21
N PHE A 83 -10.44 -6.80 -6.92
CA PHE A 83 -11.00 -5.63 -6.25
C PHE A 83 -10.03 -4.45 -6.24
N TRP A 84 -8.75 -4.68 -5.92
CA TRP A 84 -7.74 -3.62 -5.90
C TRP A 84 -7.42 -3.07 -7.30
N ALA A 85 -7.35 -3.94 -8.31
CA ALA A 85 -7.16 -3.53 -9.70
C ALA A 85 -8.31 -2.62 -10.18
N ALA A 86 -9.56 -3.02 -9.91
CA ALA A 86 -10.73 -2.21 -10.23
C ALA A 86 -10.73 -0.86 -9.49
N LEU A 87 -10.35 -0.85 -8.21
CA LEU A 87 -10.27 0.38 -7.41
C LEU A 87 -9.24 1.38 -7.96
N ARG A 88 -8.18 0.90 -8.61
CA ARG A 88 -7.16 1.73 -9.28
C ARG A 88 -7.54 2.13 -10.70
N GLY A 89 -8.71 1.72 -11.18
CA GLY A 89 -9.16 2.02 -12.54
C GLY A 89 -8.41 1.25 -13.62
N ILE A 90 -7.80 0.10 -13.29
CA ILE A 90 -7.21 -0.78 -14.29
C ILE A 90 -8.29 -1.28 -15.23
N GLU A 91 -8.02 -1.20 -16.53
CA GLU A 91 -8.96 -1.63 -17.56
C GLU A 91 -9.43 -3.07 -17.31
N PRO A 92 -10.75 -3.34 -17.36
CA PRO A 92 -11.28 -4.68 -17.11
C PRO A 92 -10.69 -5.77 -18.01
N ARG A 93 -10.22 -5.41 -19.22
CA ARG A 93 -9.55 -6.33 -20.15
C ARG A 93 -8.14 -6.71 -19.73
N ARG A 94 -7.43 -5.83 -19.00
CA ARG A 94 -6.05 -6.05 -18.53
C ARG A 94 -6.02 -6.65 -17.12
N SER A 95 -7.02 -6.36 -16.30
CA SER A 95 -7.10 -6.77 -14.90
C SER A 95 -6.87 -8.29 -14.69
N PRO A 96 -7.52 -9.22 -15.43
CA PRO A 96 -7.35 -10.65 -15.18
C PRO A 96 -5.89 -11.11 -15.36
N ARG A 97 -5.23 -10.64 -16.42
CA ARG A 97 -3.83 -11.00 -16.70
C ARG A 97 -2.88 -10.51 -15.60
N LEU A 98 -3.01 -9.25 -15.19
CA LEU A 98 -2.18 -8.69 -14.11
C LEU A 98 -2.43 -9.40 -12.77
N VAL A 99 -3.66 -9.83 -12.52
CA VAL A 99 -4.00 -10.62 -11.33
C VAL A 99 -3.33 -11.99 -11.36
N GLU A 100 -3.36 -12.73 -12.47
CA GLU A 100 -2.62 -14.00 -12.57
C GLU A 100 -1.12 -13.79 -12.36
N GLU A 101 -0.54 -12.79 -13.05
CA GLU A 101 0.89 -12.46 -12.91
C GLU A 101 1.25 -12.15 -11.45
N ALA A 102 0.39 -11.44 -10.72
CA ALA A 102 0.55 -11.16 -9.29
C ALA A 102 0.38 -12.40 -8.40
N LEU A 103 -0.56 -13.28 -8.69
CA LEU A 103 -0.73 -14.53 -7.94
C LEU A 103 0.51 -15.41 -8.07
N THR A 104 1.02 -15.58 -9.30
CA THR A 104 2.23 -16.36 -9.57
C THR A 104 3.47 -15.73 -8.95
N ALA A 105 3.68 -14.43 -9.12
CA ALA A 105 4.85 -13.73 -8.57
C ALA A 105 4.93 -13.83 -7.02
N PHE A 106 3.78 -13.96 -6.35
CA PHE A 106 3.70 -14.07 -4.89
C PHE A 106 3.43 -15.50 -4.40
N VAL A 107 3.50 -16.51 -5.28
CA VAL A 107 3.31 -17.94 -4.97
C VAL A 107 1.99 -18.17 -4.23
N LEU A 108 0.91 -17.72 -4.85
CA LEU A 108 -0.46 -17.80 -4.33
C LEU A 108 -1.36 -18.71 -5.19
N ASP A 109 -0.90 -19.21 -6.34
CA ASP A 109 -1.67 -20.07 -7.24
C ASP A 109 -2.36 -21.25 -6.52
N PRO A 110 -1.69 -21.99 -5.60
CA PRO A 110 -2.31 -23.13 -4.92
C PRO A 110 -3.46 -22.76 -3.99
N VAL A 111 -3.57 -21.49 -3.60
CA VAL A 111 -4.58 -20.98 -2.65
C VAL A 111 -5.39 -19.82 -3.22
N ALA A 112 -5.28 -19.56 -4.52
CA ALA A 112 -5.82 -18.37 -5.18
C ALA A 112 -7.34 -18.24 -5.03
N ASP A 113 -8.01 -19.40 -4.90
CA ASP A 113 -9.46 -19.52 -4.81
C ASP A 113 -9.93 -19.99 -3.42
N TRP A 114 -9.04 -19.96 -2.42
CA TRP A 114 -9.40 -20.24 -1.03
C TRP A 114 -9.75 -18.95 -0.29
N PRO A 115 -10.86 -18.90 0.47
CA PRO A 115 -11.14 -17.79 1.37
C PRO A 115 -9.95 -17.45 2.27
N CYS A 116 -9.56 -16.17 2.33
CA CYS A 116 -8.38 -15.70 3.06
C CYS A 116 -8.39 -16.04 4.56
N ARG A 117 -9.56 -16.30 5.16
CA ARG A 117 -9.69 -16.83 6.53
C ARG A 117 -9.00 -18.18 6.74
N TRP A 118 -8.83 -18.99 5.69
CA TRP A 118 -8.18 -20.30 5.74
C TRP A 118 -6.68 -20.25 5.43
N LEU A 119 -6.19 -19.10 4.97
CA LEU A 119 -4.78 -18.91 4.66
C LEU A 119 -3.95 -18.76 5.95
N SER A 120 -2.69 -19.15 5.89
CA SER A 120 -1.71 -18.78 6.93
C SER A 120 -1.48 -17.26 6.94
N ALA A 121 -0.92 -16.75 8.04
CA ALA A 121 -0.53 -15.33 8.13
C ALA A 121 0.46 -14.94 7.01
N GLY A 122 1.40 -15.83 6.66
CA GLY A 122 2.33 -15.59 5.55
C GLY A 122 1.63 -15.47 4.20
N GLN A 123 0.65 -16.33 3.91
CA GLN A 123 -0.12 -16.27 2.66
C GLN A 123 -1.01 -15.03 2.59
N ARG A 124 -1.66 -14.63 3.68
CA ARG A 124 -2.41 -13.36 3.71
C ARG A 124 -1.49 -12.15 3.54
N ARG A 125 -0.31 -12.16 4.17
CA ARG A 125 0.69 -11.10 3.97
C ARG A 125 1.16 -11.04 2.51
N ARG A 126 1.42 -12.17 1.87
CA ARG A 126 1.74 -12.21 0.43
C ARG A 126 0.59 -11.72 -0.44
N THR A 127 -0.65 -12.08 -0.11
CA THR A 127 -1.85 -11.54 -0.80
C THR A 127 -1.92 -10.01 -0.69
N ALA A 128 -1.64 -9.46 0.49
CA ALA A 128 -1.60 -8.02 0.73
C ALA A 128 -0.48 -7.29 -0.04
N LEU A 129 0.63 -7.98 -0.33
CA LEU A 129 1.73 -7.44 -1.13
C LEU A 129 1.51 -7.63 -2.63
N ALA A 130 0.84 -8.70 -3.05
CA ALA A 130 0.54 -8.99 -4.45
C ALA A 130 -0.28 -7.88 -5.12
N ARG A 131 -1.07 -7.13 -4.35
CA ARG A 131 -1.80 -5.96 -4.86
C ARG A 131 -0.89 -4.84 -5.40
N LEU A 132 0.40 -4.83 -5.04
CA LEU A 132 1.37 -3.87 -5.58
C LEU A 132 1.71 -4.16 -7.05
N LEU A 133 1.54 -5.42 -7.48
CA LEU A 133 1.78 -5.83 -8.87
C LEU A 133 0.49 -5.92 -9.69
N ALA A 134 -0.64 -6.25 -9.05
CA ALA A 134 -1.96 -6.29 -9.70
C ALA A 134 -2.56 -4.89 -9.97
N ALA A 135 -1.73 -3.85 -9.97
CA ALA A 135 -2.11 -2.46 -9.80
C ALA A 135 -1.70 -1.55 -10.95
#